data_AF-A0AAN8DPJ7-F1
#
_entry.id   AF-A0AAN8DPJ7-F1
#
_cell.length_a   1.000
_cell.length_b   1.000
_cell.length_c   1.000
_cell.angle_alpha   90.00
_cell.angle_beta   90.00
_cell.angle_gamma   90.00
#
_symmetry.space_group_name_H-M   'P 1'
#
loop_
_entity.id
_entity.type
_entity.pdbx_description
1 polymer ?
#
loop_
_entity_poly.entity_id
_entity_poly.type
_entity_poly.pdbx_seq_one_letter_code
_entity_poly.pdbx_strand_id
1 'polypeptide(L)'
;MASGVVQIEPLWRAQGKERAKALPAFHAFTGADNTGRFSRIGKATWLQIYLKADEDIINALQMLLDEAEVAEGMLSTLASFVCAAYSPKGINIKTIPELRWDLFCKHRAESDKLPPTLGGLKQHILRVHVQTRVWAQPAIALQDPQLDPLHNGYFRDSDGMKPTTRPSLI
;
A
#
# COMPACT_ATOMS: atom_id res chain seq x y z
N MET A 1 -6.49 -34.24 -9.49
CA MET A 1 -5.54 -33.13 -9.32
C MET A 1 -5.85 -32.11 -10.40
N ALA A 2 -6.35 -30.91 -10.04
CA ALA A 2 -6.57 -29.87 -11.04
C ALA A 2 -5.20 -29.41 -11.54
N SER A 3 -4.95 -29.58 -12.84
CA SER A 3 -3.81 -29.00 -13.52
C SER A 3 -3.78 -27.50 -13.22
N GLY A 4 -2.72 -27.03 -12.54
CA GLY A 4 -2.55 -25.67 -12.03
C GLY A 4 -2.27 -24.62 -13.11
N VAL A 5 -2.88 -24.75 -14.29
CA VAL A 5 -2.76 -23.79 -15.37
C VAL A 5 -3.75 -22.66 -15.12
N VAL A 6 -3.23 -21.51 -14.70
CA VAL A 6 -4.01 -20.28 -14.57
C VAL A 6 -3.98 -19.54 -15.90
N GLN A 7 -5.16 -19.39 -16.52
CA GLN A 7 -5.32 -18.59 -17.72
C GLN A 7 -5.34 -17.10 -17.32
N ILE A 8 -4.29 -16.37 -17.72
CA ILE A 8 -4.13 -14.96 -17.34
C ILE A 8 -5.07 -14.04 -18.15
N GLU A 9 -5.32 -14.36 -19.42
CA GLU A 9 -6.12 -13.52 -20.31
C GLU A 9 -7.56 -13.29 -19.79
N PRO A 10 -8.32 -14.30 -19.35
CA PRO A 10 -9.66 -14.08 -18.78
C PRO A 10 -9.62 -13.21 -17.53
N LEU A 11 -8.60 -13.37 -16.68
CA LEU A 11 -8.43 -12.58 -15.46
C LEU A 11 -8.14 -11.10 -15.79
N TRP A 12 -7.26 -10.87 -16.76
CA TRP A 12 -6.95 -9.52 -17.25
C TRP A 12 -8.20 -8.86 -17.87
N ARG A 13 -8.94 -9.58 -18.72
CA ARG A 13 -10.19 -9.07 -19.32
C ARG A 13 -11.24 -8.73 -18.27
N ALA A 14 -11.37 -9.54 -17.21
CA ALA A 14 -12.33 -9.31 -16.14
C ALA A 14 -11.99 -8.09 -15.27
N GLN A 15 -10.70 -7.82 -15.05
CA GLN A 15 -10.25 -6.67 -14.23
C GLN A 15 -10.16 -5.37 -15.02
N GLY A 16 -9.84 -5.45 -16.31
CA GLY A 16 -9.59 -4.29 -17.16
C GLY A 16 -8.19 -3.71 -16.98
N LYS A 17 -7.82 -2.86 -17.94
CA LYS A 17 -6.48 -2.28 -18.08
C LYS A 17 -6.03 -1.50 -16.83
N GLU A 18 -6.90 -0.65 -16.29
CA GLU A 18 -6.55 0.26 -15.19
C GLU A 18 -6.23 -0.49 -13.89
N ARG A 19 -7.04 -1.49 -13.55
CA ARG A 19 -6.77 -2.34 -12.39
C ARG A 19 -5.54 -3.21 -12.63
N ALA A 20 -5.42 -3.82 -13.80
CA ALA A 20 -4.25 -4.62 -14.13
C ALA A 20 -2.94 -3.81 -13.99
N LYS A 21 -2.92 -2.54 -14.42
CA LYS A 21 -1.75 -1.65 -14.27
C LYS A 21 -1.42 -1.35 -12.81
N ALA A 22 -2.41 -1.25 -11.93
CA ALA A 22 -2.21 -1.00 -10.50
C ALA A 22 -1.75 -2.22 -9.69
N LEU A 23 -1.76 -3.44 -10.26
CA LEU A 23 -1.44 -4.68 -9.53
C LEU A 23 -0.03 -4.71 -8.90
N PRO A 24 1.06 -4.24 -9.53
CA PRO A 24 2.38 -4.22 -8.90
C PRO A 24 2.39 -3.34 -7.64
N ALA A 25 1.80 -2.14 -7.73
CA ALA A 25 1.66 -1.27 -6.56
C ALA A 25 0.76 -1.85 -5.49
N PHE A 26 -0.36 -2.47 -5.87
CA PHE A 26 -1.22 -3.18 -4.94
C PHE A 26 -0.48 -4.34 -4.23
N HIS A 27 0.35 -5.09 -4.96
CA HIS A 27 1.14 -6.18 -4.38
C HIS A 27 2.16 -5.66 -3.36
N ALA A 28 2.93 -4.63 -3.72
CA ALA A 28 3.87 -3.97 -2.82
C ALA A 28 3.14 -3.35 -1.61
N PHE A 29 2.02 -2.66 -1.82
CA PHE A 29 1.23 -2.03 -0.77
C PHE A 29 0.71 -3.05 0.24
N THR A 30 0.12 -4.15 -0.21
CA THR A 30 -0.47 -5.15 0.69
C THR A 30 0.56 -6.09 1.34
N GLY A 31 1.85 -5.83 1.12
CA GLY A 31 2.98 -6.52 1.70
C GLY A 31 3.68 -7.43 0.70
N ALA A 32 4.74 -6.92 0.11
CA ALA A 32 5.81 -7.71 -0.50
C ALA A 32 6.92 -7.96 0.55
N ASP A 33 7.94 -8.71 0.18
CA ASP A 33 9.03 -9.09 1.09
C ASP A 33 9.77 -7.88 1.70
N ASN A 34 9.71 -6.72 1.05
CA ASN A 34 10.47 -5.51 1.38
C ASN A 34 9.63 -4.34 1.94
N THR A 35 8.32 -4.30 1.72
CA THR A 35 7.46 -3.17 2.15
C THR A 35 6.80 -3.40 3.51
N GLY A 36 6.72 -4.66 3.93
CA GLY A 36 6.05 -5.12 5.16
C GLY A 36 4.53 -5.28 4.96
N ARG A 37 3.91 -6.11 5.81
CA ARG A 37 2.47 -6.40 5.73
C ARG A 37 1.65 -5.55 6.70
N PHE A 38 0.39 -5.30 6.35
CA PHE A 38 -0.62 -4.81 7.28
C PHE A 38 -0.99 -5.92 8.29
N SER A 39 -1.03 -5.58 9.57
CA SER A 39 -1.35 -6.54 10.64
C SER A 39 -2.77 -7.09 10.47
N ARG A 40 -2.92 -8.43 10.53
CA ARG A 40 -4.19 -9.17 10.51
C ARG A 40 -5.07 -9.05 9.26
N ILE A 41 -4.64 -8.31 8.23
CA ILE A 41 -5.35 -8.27 6.94
C ILE A 41 -4.63 -9.17 5.93
N GLY A 42 -5.31 -10.23 5.49
CA GLY A 42 -4.79 -11.16 4.50
C GLY A 42 -4.91 -10.64 3.06
N LYS A 43 -4.13 -11.20 2.13
CA LYS A 43 -4.17 -10.82 0.70
C LYS A 43 -5.54 -11.04 0.07
N ALA A 44 -6.27 -12.08 0.48
CA ALA A 44 -7.63 -12.33 0.00
C ALA A 44 -8.59 -11.19 0.39
N THR A 45 -8.51 -10.70 1.63
CA THR A 45 -9.31 -9.55 2.10
C THR A 45 -8.93 -8.29 1.32
N TRP A 46 -7.63 -8.02 1.17
CA TRP A 46 -7.15 -6.91 0.37
C TRP A 46 -7.64 -6.96 -1.07
N LEU A 47 -7.63 -8.14 -1.71
CA LEU A 47 -8.11 -8.30 -3.07
C LEU A 47 -9.61 -8.01 -3.18
N GLN A 48 -10.42 -8.44 -2.20
CA GLN A 48 -11.85 -8.12 -2.18
C GLN A 48 -12.13 -6.61 -2.06
N ILE A 49 -11.34 -5.91 -1.26
CA ILE A 49 -11.45 -4.45 -1.10
C ILE A 49 -10.99 -3.77 -2.38
N TYR A 50 -9.86 -4.20 -2.93
CA TYR A 50 -9.31 -3.70 -4.18
C TYR A 50 -10.31 -3.81 -5.33
N LEU A 51 -10.95 -4.97 -5.53
CA LEU A 51 -11.94 -5.18 -6.59
C LEU A 51 -13.17 -4.28 -6.47
N LYS A 52 -13.44 -3.73 -5.28
CA LYS A 52 -14.54 -2.80 -5.01
C LYS A 52 -14.10 -1.34 -4.90
N ALA A 53 -12.80 -1.07 -4.94
CA ALA A 53 -12.25 0.26 -4.80
C ALA A 53 -12.69 1.16 -5.96
N ASP A 54 -12.92 2.43 -5.69
CA ASP A 54 -13.24 3.44 -6.70
C ASP A 54 -12.02 3.77 -7.58
N GLU A 55 -12.26 4.56 -8.63
CA GLU A 55 -11.24 4.97 -9.58
C GLU A 55 -10.12 5.80 -8.92
N ASP A 56 -10.42 6.58 -7.89
CA ASP A 56 -9.42 7.40 -7.19
C ASP A 56 -8.38 6.52 -6.49
N ILE A 57 -8.80 5.44 -5.82
CA ILE A 57 -7.88 4.45 -5.24
C ILE A 57 -7.01 3.81 -6.32
N ILE A 58 -7.61 3.40 -7.45
CA ILE A 58 -6.89 2.74 -8.53
C ILE A 58 -5.87 3.70 -9.15
N ASN A 59 -6.25 4.95 -9.39
CA ASN A 59 -5.37 5.99 -9.89
C ASN A 59 -4.23 6.27 -8.91
N ALA A 60 -4.51 6.41 -7.61
CA ALA A 60 -3.47 6.63 -6.61
C ALA A 60 -2.46 5.47 -6.54
N LEU A 61 -2.92 4.22 -6.70
CA LEU A 61 -2.03 3.06 -6.80
C LEU A 61 -1.19 3.11 -8.08
N GLN A 62 -1.76 3.51 -9.23
CA GLN A 62 -0.99 3.66 -10.46
C GLN A 62 0.07 4.77 -10.37
N MET A 63 -0.26 5.89 -9.73
CA MET A 63 0.66 7.02 -9.53
C MET A 63 1.90 6.61 -8.73
N LEU A 64 1.83 5.60 -7.86
CA LEU A 64 3.03 5.05 -7.19
C LEU A 64 4.02 4.39 -8.16
N LEU A 65 3.59 4.01 -9.36
CA LEU A 65 4.50 3.50 -10.39
C LEU A 65 5.11 4.62 -11.25
N ASP A 66 4.34 5.67 -11.49
CA ASP A 66 4.64 6.65 -12.55
C ASP A 66 5.18 7.99 -12.01
N GLU A 67 4.72 8.44 -10.84
CA GLU A 67 5.05 9.77 -10.32
C GLU A 67 6.45 9.85 -9.73
N ALA A 68 7.04 11.04 -9.79
CA ALA A 68 8.34 11.32 -9.18
C ALA A 68 8.26 11.20 -7.65
N GLU A 69 7.24 11.79 -7.04
CA GLU A 69 7.06 11.94 -5.60
C GLU A 69 5.64 11.55 -5.17
N VAL A 70 5.47 11.22 -3.88
CA VAL A 70 4.15 10.90 -3.31
C VAL A 70 3.48 12.18 -2.82
N ALA A 71 2.49 12.66 -3.57
CA ALA A 71 1.70 13.83 -3.20
C ALA A 71 0.79 13.57 -1.98
N GLU A 72 0.47 14.63 -1.22
CA GLU A 72 -0.43 14.54 -0.06
C GLU A 72 -1.84 14.03 -0.43
N GLY A 73 -2.32 14.36 -1.64
CA GLY A 73 -3.57 13.81 -2.18
C GLY A 73 -3.53 12.28 -2.32
N MET A 74 -2.43 11.73 -2.83
CA MET A 74 -2.23 10.28 -2.93
C MET A 74 -2.21 9.63 -1.55
N LEU A 75 -1.52 10.25 -0.57
CA LEU A 75 -1.48 9.77 0.81
C LEU A 75 -2.89 9.70 1.42
N SER A 76 -3.70 10.74 1.23
CA SER A 76 -5.09 10.79 1.72
C SER A 76 -5.96 9.70 1.10
N THR A 77 -5.88 9.56 -0.23
CA THR A 77 -6.62 8.54 -0.97
C THR A 77 -6.23 7.13 -0.51
N LEU A 78 -4.94 6.82 -0.43
CA LEU A 78 -4.45 5.52 0.06
C LEU A 78 -4.75 5.29 1.54
N ALA A 79 -4.81 6.34 2.37
CA ALA A 79 -5.25 6.23 3.75
C ALA A 79 -6.73 5.81 3.85
N SER A 80 -7.59 6.33 2.97
CA SER A 80 -8.99 5.89 2.91
C SER A 80 -9.13 4.43 2.49
N PHE A 81 -8.24 3.93 1.61
CA PHE A 81 -8.17 2.52 1.23
C PHE A 81 -7.80 1.62 2.40
N VAL A 82 -6.83 2.04 3.23
CA VAL A 82 -6.50 1.34 4.48
C VAL A 82 -7.67 1.38 5.45
N CYS A 83 -8.39 2.50 5.54
CA CYS A 83 -9.55 2.59 6.40
C CYS A 83 -10.65 1.61 5.98
N ALA A 84 -10.90 1.45 4.67
CA ALA A 84 -11.84 0.45 4.17
C ALA A 84 -11.44 -0.99 4.56
N ALA A 85 -10.14 -1.28 4.67
CA ALA A 85 -9.65 -2.60 5.05
C ALA A 85 -9.84 -2.94 6.53
N TYR A 86 -9.73 -1.94 7.40
CA TYR A 86 -9.86 -2.10 8.85
C TYR A 86 -11.25 -1.76 9.38
N SER A 87 -12.12 -1.16 8.57
CA SER A 87 -13.46 -0.76 8.99
C SER A 87 -14.34 -1.98 9.27
N PRO A 88 -15.00 -2.04 10.45
CA PRO A 88 -16.04 -3.03 10.69
C PRO A 88 -17.17 -2.91 9.66
N LYS A 89 -17.86 -4.02 9.38
CA LYS A 89 -18.99 -4.03 8.45
C LYS A 89 -20.03 -2.97 8.83
N GLY A 90 -20.46 -2.17 7.86
CA GLY A 90 -21.46 -1.13 8.04
C GLY A 90 -20.92 0.20 8.59
N ILE A 91 -19.61 0.33 8.79
CA ILE A 91 -18.95 1.56 9.22
C ILE A 91 -18.13 2.13 8.06
N ASN A 92 -18.28 3.43 7.82
CA ASN A 92 -17.56 4.15 6.78
C ASN A 92 -16.80 5.32 7.39
N ILE A 93 -15.66 5.01 8.02
CA ILE A 93 -14.70 6.02 8.48
C ILE A 93 -13.59 6.08 7.46
N LYS A 94 -13.25 7.29 6.98
CA LYS A 94 -12.28 7.47 5.89
C LYS A 94 -10.91 7.97 6.33
N THR A 95 -10.76 8.36 7.59
CA THR A 95 -9.49 8.87 8.13
C THR A 95 -8.88 7.89 9.13
N ILE A 96 -7.55 7.75 9.06
CA ILE A 96 -6.81 6.84 9.94
C ILE A 96 -6.93 7.23 11.42
N PRO A 97 -6.82 8.51 11.82
CA PRO A 97 -6.98 8.90 13.22
C PRO A 97 -8.36 8.56 13.78
N GLU A 98 -9.44 8.89 13.05
CA GLU A 98 -10.80 8.61 13.49
C GLU A 98 -11.06 7.10 13.57
N LEU A 99 -10.56 6.32 12.61
CA LEU A 99 -10.76 4.87 12.62
C LEU A 99 -10.02 4.22 13.79
N ARG A 100 -8.78 4.65 14.05
CA ARG A 100 -8.01 4.17 15.22
C ARG A 100 -8.75 4.49 16.51
N TRP A 101 -9.29 5.70 16.63
CA TRP A 101 -10.09 6.11 17.78
C TRP A 101 -11.35 5.26 17.95
N ASP A 102 -12.15 5.07 16.89
CA ASP A 102 -13.36 4.23 16.94
C ASP A 102 -13.05 2.79 17.37
N LEU A 103 -12.02 2.19 16.77
CA LEU A 103 -11.62 0.81 17.06
C LEU A 103 -11.11 0.65 18.50
N PHE A 104 -10.34 1.62 18.99
CA PHE A 104 -9.79 1.61 20.34
C PHE A 104 -10.88 1.81 21.39
N CYS A 105 -11.66 2.88 21.28
CA CYS A 105 -12.66 3.25 22.28
C CYS A 105 -13.81 2.25 22.40
N LYS A 106 -14.15 1.56 21.31
CA LYS A 106 -15.21 0.55 21.32
C LYS A 106 -14.69 -0.85 21.65
N HIS A 107 -13.43 -0.99 22.08
CA HIS A 107 -12.75 -2.27 22.34
C HIS A 107 -12.88 -3.27 21.19
N ARG A 108 -12.94 -2.77 19.95
CA ARG A 108 -13.12 -3.59 18.74
C ARG A 108 -11.81 -4.16 18.21
N ALA A 109 -10.68 -3.63 18.69
CA ALA A 109 -9.34 -4.07 18.31
C ALA A 109 -8.40 -4.01 19.53
N GLU A 110 -7.60 -5.06 19.68
CA GLU A 110 -6.38 -5.02 20.48
C GLU A 110 -5.35 -4.10 19.81
N SER A 111 -4.32 -3.68 20.55
CA SER A 111 -3.30 -2.74 20.05
C SER A 111 -2.64 -3.23 18.74
N ASP A 112 -2.41 -4.54 18.59
CA ASP A 112 -1.84 -5.17 17.39
C ASP A 112 -2.82 -5.28 16.20
N LYS A 113 -4.11 -4.99 16.42
CA LYS A 113 -5.20 -5.05 15.43
C LYS A 113 -5.59 -3.67 14.91
N LEU A 114 -4.99 -2.59 15.42
CA LEU A 114 -5.24 -1.25 14.91
C LEU A 114 -4.57 -1.06 13.53
N PRO A 115 -5.17 -0.28 12.61
CA PRO A 115 -4.49 0.17 11.40
C PRO A 115 -3.24 0.98 11.78
N PRO A 116 -2.21 1.11 10.92
CA PRO A 116 -1.03 1.91 11.24
C PRO A 116 -1.40 3.35 11.61
N THR A 117 -0.52 4.04 12.35
CA THR A 117 -0.65 5.50 12.53
C THR A 117 -0.47 6.20 11.17
N LEU A 118 -0.94 7.44 11.04
CA LEU A 118 -0.77 8.19 9.79
C LEU A 118 0.71 8.34 9.40
N GLY A 119 1.58 8.63 10.36
CA GLY A 119 3.02 8.69 10.11
C GLY A 119 3.62 7.33 9.70
N GLY A 120 3.20 6.24 10.35
CA GLY A 120 3.64 4.89 9.95
C GLY A 120 3.15 4.50 8.55
N LEU A 121 1.92 4.90 8.20
CA LEU A 121 1.36 4.69 6.87
C LEU A 121 2.11 5.50 5.80
N LYS A 122 2.43 6.77 6.07
CA LYS A 122 3.22 7.61 5.15
C LYS A 122 4.55 6.94 4.83
N GLN A 123 5.29 6.47 5.84
CA GLN A 123 6.56 5.77 5.62
C GLN A 123 6.37 4.46 4.83
N HIS A 124 5.30 3.71 5.09
CA HIS A 124 4.98 2.52 4.32
C HIS A 124 4.70 2.84 2.83
N ILE A 125 3.92 3.89 2.55
CA ILE A 125 3.63 4.32 1.17
C ILE A 125 4.91 4.74 0.45
N LEU A 126 5.83 5.45 1.12
CA LEU A 126 7.12 5.81 0.53
C LEU A 126 7.96 4.57 0.18
N ARG A 127 7.97 3.54 1.04
CA ARG A 127 8.66 2.28 0.71
C ARG A 127 8.02 1.57 -0.47
N VAL A 128 6.69 1.58 -0.55
CA VAL A 128 5.95 1.01 -1.67
C VAL A 128 6.32 1.74 -2.96
N HIS A 129 6.38 3.08 -2.93
CA HIS A 129 6.77 3.94 -4.05
C HIS A 129 8.17 3.59 -4.58
N VAL A 130 9.15 3.48 -3.69
CA VAL A 130 10.51 3.04 -4.06
C VAL A 130 10.45 1.66 -4.73
N GLN A 131 9.70 0.73 -4.14
CA GLN A 131 9.65 -0.63 -4.63
C GLN A 131 8.99 -0.76 -6.01
N THR A 132 7.90 -0.04 -6.21
CA THR A 132 7.16 -0.03 -7.47
C THR A 132 7.96 0.65 -8.57
N ARG A 133 8.71 1.70 -8.27
CA ARG A 133 9.60 2.35 -9.23
C ARG A 133 10.73 1.43 -9.66
N VAL A 134 11.31 0.66 -8.75
CA VAL A 134 12.30 -0.39 -9.10
C VAL A 134 11.69 -1.44 -10.03
N TRP A 135 10.43 -1.84 -9.81
CA TRP A 135 9.75 -2.82 -10.66
C TRP A 135 9.27 -2.25 -12.00
N ALA A 136 8.91 -0.98 -12.05
CA ALA A 136 8.37 -0.31 -13.24
C ALA A 136 9.46 0.06 -14.25
N GLN A 137 10.72 0.20 -13.80
CA GLN A 137 11.85 0.47 -14.69
C GLN A 137 12.17 -0.78 -15.54
N PRO A 138 12.02 -0.75 -16.88
CA PRO A 138 12.59 -1.79 -17.71
C PRO A 138 14.12 -1.78 -17.53
N ALA A 139 14.76 -2.96 -17.59
CA ALA A 139 16.17 -3.18 -17.33
C ALA A 139 17.17 -2.44 -18.27
N ILE A 140 16.72 -1.45 -19.05
CA ILE A 140 17.50 -0.71 -20.05
C ILE A 140 17.64 0.74 -19.59
N ALA A 141 18.83 1.06 -19.09
CA ALA A 141 19.39 2.39 -18.83
C ALA A 141 18.71 3.24 -17.74
N LEU A 142 19.34 3.21 -16.55
CA LEU A 142 19.27 4.21 -15.48
C LEU A 142 19.42 5.63 -16.05
N GLN A 143 18.33 6.38 -16.18
CA GLN A 143 18.39 7.83 -16.45
C GLN A 143 17.57 8.68 -15.46
N ASP A 144 16.65 8.07 -14.72
CA ASP A 144 15.87 8.77 -13.70
C ASP A 144 16.64 8.72 -12.36
N PRO A 145 16.67 9.78 -11.53
CA PRO A 145 17.28 9.70 -10.22
C PRO A 145 16.62 8.54 -9.46
N GLN A 146 17.43 7.55 -9.07
CA GLN A 146 16.97 6.51 -8.17
C GLN A 146 16.41 7.23 -6.93
N LEU A 147 15.11 7.04 -6.65
CA LEU A 147 14.48 7.51 -5.43
C LEU A 147 15.35 7.10 -4.25
N ASP A 148 15.93 8.09 -3.56
CA ASP A 148 16.83 7.80 -2.44
C ASP A 148 16.02 7.15 -1.31
N PRO A 149 16.30 5.88 -0.95
CA PRO A 149 15.57 5.20 0.10
C PRO A 149 15.66 5.92 1.46
N LEU A 150 16.75 6.66 1.73
CA LEU A 150 16.94 7.40 2.98
C LEU A 150 15.94 8.54 3.15
N HIS A 151 15.44 9.08 2.04
CA HIS A 151 14.39 10.09 2.03
C HIS A 151 12.99 9.48 1.85
N ASN A 152 12.90 8.16 1.62
CA ASN A 152 11.68 7.47 1.20
C ASN A 152 11.39 6.20 2.01
N GLY A 153 11.24 6.34 3.33
CA GLY A 153 10.73 5.24 4.15
C GLY A 153 11.78 4.29 4.72
N TYR A 154 13.06 4.57 4.51
CA TYR A 154 14.19 3.81 5.08
C TYR A 154 15.17 4.71 5.83
N PHE A 155 15.95 4.10 6.73
CA PHE A 155 17.12 4.68 7.37
C PHE A 155 18.27 3.67 7.35
N ARG A 156 19.51 4.12 7.55
CA ARG A 156 20.70 3.25 7.62
C ARG A 156 21.20 3.13 9.05
N ASP A 157 21.40 1.91 9.52
CA ASP A 157 22.10 1.57 10.78
C ASP A 157 23.36 0.75 10.51
N SER A 158 23.99 0.21 11.56
CA SER A 158 25.19 -0.63 11.46
C SER A 158 24.99 -1.92 10.66
N ASP A 159 23.74 -2.41 10.59
CA ASP A 159 23.39 -3.68 9.96
C ASP A 159 22.82 -3.48 8.53
N GLY A 160 22.73 -2.23 8.07
CA GLY A 160 22.31 -1.86 6.72
C GLY A 160 21.06 -0.98 6.68
N MET A 161 20.28 -1.10 5.60
CA MET A 161 19.04 -0.34 5.41
C MET A 161 17.89 -0.99 6.18
N LYS A 162 17.16 -0.20 6.98
CA LYS A 162 15.99 -0.64 7.74
C LYS A 162 14.78 0.24 7.43
N PRO A 163 13.55 -0.30 7.49
CA PRO A 163 12.33 0.46 7.26
C PRO A 163 12.03 1.41 8.43
N THR A 164 11.73 2.67 8.12
CA THR A 164 11.23 3.64 9.09
C THR A 164 9.80 3.28 9.49
N THR A 165 9.60 2.95 10.77
CA THR A 165 8.30 2.52 11.32
C THR A 165 7.66 3.53 12.27
N ARG A 166 8.39 4.58 12.64
CA ARG A 166 7.92 5.66 13.51
C ARG A 166 8.00 6.99 12.77
N PRO A 167 7.11 7.96 13.03
CA PRO A 167 7.33 9.32 12.58
C PRO A 167 8.68 9.80 13.13
N SER A 168 9.48 10.48 12.32
CA SER A 168 10.62 11.25 12.82
C SER A 168 10.07 12.21 13.87
N LEU A 169 10.51 12.08 15.12
CA LEU A 169 10.26 13.11 16.12
C LEU A 169 11.09 14.32 15.67
N ILE A 170 10.40 15.30 15.07
CA ILE A 170 10.92 16.65 14.88
C ILE A 170 10.60 17.42 16.15
#